data_AF-A0A2W5RVH8-F1
#
_entry.id   AF-A0A2W5RVH8-F1
#
_cell.length_a   1.000
_cell.length_b   1.000
_cell.length_c   1.000
_cell.angle_alpha   90.00
_cell.angle_beta   90.00
_cell.angle_gamma   90.00
#
_symmetry.space_group_name_H-M   'P 1'
#
loop_
_entity.id
_entity.type
_entity.pdbx_description
1 polymer ?
#
loop_
_entity_poly.entity_id
_entity_poly.type
_entity_poly.pdbx_seq_one_letter_code
_entity_poly.pdbx_strand_id
1 'polypeptide(L)' 'MIKVTPDHEKAAQAYDTVKAMNCEYVNIIAKEYPISDTKVGYYIAGISPATAENGVSREQWLAKYEALQQDAL' A
#
# COMPACT_ATOMS: atom_id res chain seq x y z
N MET A 1 -8.33 10.48 -0.99
CA MET A 1 -7.84 9.13 -1.33
C MET A 1 -6.33 9.23 -1.40
N ILE A 2 -5.62 8.38 -0.67
CA ILE A 2 -4.16 8.44 -0.56
C ILE A 2 -3.57 7.20 -1.20
N LYS A 3 -2.48 7.38 -1.95
CA LYS A 3 -1.70 6.28 -2.52
C LYS A 3 -0.93 5.61 -1.38
N VAL A 4 -1.11 4.31 -1.23
CA VAL A 4 -0.43 3.51 -0.20
C VAL A 4 0.92 3.09 -0.73
N THR A 5 1.98 3.63 -0.15
CA THR A 5 3.37 3.24 -0.36
C THR A 5 3.79 2.17 0.66
N PRO A 6 4.93 1.48 0.45
CA PRO A 6 5.39 0.42 1.36
C PRO A 6 5.60 0.83 2.82
N ASP A 7 5.82 2.12 3.08
CA ASP A 7 6.02 2.73 4.41
C ASP A 7 4.73 3.26 5.06
N HIS A 8 3.59 3.18 4.35
CA HIS A 8 2.31 3.62 4.90
C HIS A 8 1.84 2.66 6.01
N GLU A 9 1.17 3.18 7.05
CA GLU A 9 0.61 2.39 8.18
C GLU A 9 -0.37 1.25 7.78
N LYS A 10 -0.84 1.23 6.52
CA LYS A 10 -1.73 0.18 5.98
C LYS A 10 -1.03 -0.74 4.99
N ALA A 11 0.27 -0.56 4.75
CA ALA A 11 1.03 -1.39 3.83
C ALA A 11 0.98 -2.87 4.23
N ALA A 12 1.02 -3.17 5.54
CA ALA A 12 0.87 -4.54 6.05
C ALA A 12 -0.44 -5.21 5.61
N GLN A 13 -1.54 -4.45 5.54
CA GLN A 13 -2.84 -4.97 5.09
C GLN A 13 -2.89 -5.23 3.59
N ALA A 14 -2.07 -4.53 2.81
CA ALA A 14 -1.98 -4.69 1.37
C ALA A 14 -1.01 -5.81 0.94
N TYR A 15 0.00 -6.13 1.77
CA TYR A 15 1.13 -6.97 1.39
C TYR A 15 0.74 -8.33 0.81
N ASP A 16 -0.09 -9.11 1.52
CA ASP A 16 -0.49 -10.45 1.05
C ASP A 16 -1.27 -10.39 -0.27
N THR A 17 -2.08 -9.35 -0.44
CA THR A 17 -2.83 -9.15 -1.70
C THR A 17 -1.87 -8.81 -2.84
N VAL A 18 -0.96 -7.86 -2.65
CA VAL A 18 0.03 -7.45 -3.65
C VAL A 18 0.92 -8.64 -4.05
N LYS A 19 1.31 -9.48 -3.09
CA LYS A 19 2.10 -10.70 -3.31
C LYS A 19 1.36 -11.72 -4.18
N ALA A 20 0.05 -11.89 -3.99
CA ALA A 20 -0.77 -12.84 -4.73
C ALA A 20 -1.14 -12.37 -6.16
N MET A 21 -1.07 -11.06 -6.45
CA MET A 21 -1.44 -10.51 -7.75
C MET A 21 -0.41 -10.82 -8.83
N ASN A 22 -0.85 -11.20 -10.03
CA ASN A 22 0.02 -11.44 -11.19
C ASN A 22 -0.01 -10.24 -12.17
N CYS A 23 0.64 -9.13 -11.80
CA CYS A 23 0.75 -7.92 -12.62
C CYS A 23 2.07 -7.18 -12.37
N GLU A 24 2.50 -6.37 -13.33
CA GLU A 24 3.76 -5.61 -13.23
C GLU A 24 3.63 -4.38 -12.30
N TYR A 25 2.48 -3.70 -12.35
CA TYR A 25 2.19 -2.52 -11.54
C TYR A 25 0.93 -2.70 -10.72
N VAL A 26 0.94 -2.17 -9.51
CA VAL A 26 -0.22 -2.12 -8.61
C VAL A 26 -0.58 -0.68 -8.27
N ASN A 27 -1.87 -0.41 -8.10
CA ASN A 27 -2.36 0.81 -7.49
C ASN A 27 -3.11 0.46 -6.20
N ILE A 28 -2.71 1.08 -5.10
CA ILE A 28 -3.21 0.78 -3.77
C ILE A 28 -3.69 2.09 -3.17
N ILE A 29 -4.97 2.16 -2.82
CA ILE A 29 -5.60 3.40 -2.36
C ILE A 29 -6.20 3.19 -0.97
N ALA A 30 -5.90 4.11 -0.07
CA ALA A 30 -6.57 4.24 1.21
C ALA A 30 -7.58 5.40 1.19
N LYS A 31 -8.66 5.25 1.94
CA LYS A 31 -9.57 6.33 2.31
C LYS A 31 -9.35 6.72 3.76
N GLU A 32 -9.42 8.02 3.97
CA GLU A 32 -9.40 8.63 5.29
C GLU A 32 -10.80 8.69 5.87
N TYR A 33 -10.90 8.58 7.19
CA TYR A 33 -12.11 8.89 7.93
C TYR A 33 -11.75 9.56 9.26
N PRO A 34 -12.53 10.55 9.71
CA PRO A 34 -12.29 11.20 10.99
C PRO A 34 -12.59 10.22 12.13
N ILE A 35 -11.66 10.10 13.08
CA ILE A 35 -11.87 9.40 14.36
C ILE A 35 -12.18 10.43 15.46
N SER A 36 -11.48 11.57 15.43
CA SER A 36 -11.69 12.74 16.30
C SER A 36 -11.09 13.99 15.65
N ASP A 37 -11.22 15.15 16.27
CA ASP A 37 -10.68 16.43 15.78
C ASP A 37 -9.16 16.42 15.53
N THR A 38 -8.42 15.52 16.16
CA THR A 38 -6.95 15.42 16.05
C THR A 38 -6.46 14.10 15.45
N LYS A 39 -7.38 13.17 15.15
CA LYS A 39 -7.01 11.82 14.69
C LYS A 39 -7.81 11.42 13.47
N VAL A 40 -7.07 11.05 12.42
CA VAL A 40 -7.61 10.44 11.21
C VAL A 40 -7.30 8.94 11.22
N GLY A 41 -8.27 8.15 10.80
CA GLY A 41 -8.12 6.73 10.54
C GLY A 41 -8.04 6.46 9.03
N TYR A 42 -7.51 5.30 8.69
CA TYR A 42 -7.39 4.84 7.31
C TYR A 42 -7.99 3.44 7.13
N TYR A 43 -8.56 3.18 5.96
CA TYR A 43 -8.85 1.82 5.48
C TYR A 43 -8.47 1.70 4.01
N ILE A 44 -8.07 0.49 3.59
CA ILE A 44 -7.81 0.19 2.17
C ILE A 44 -9.13 0.26 1.41
N ALA A 45 -9.22 1.19 0.47
CA ALA A 45 -10.38 1.39 -0.39
C ALA A 45 -10.29 0.59 -1.69
N GLY A 46 -9.08 0.16 -2.10
CA GLY A 46 -8.89 -0.70 -3.26
C GLY A 46 -7.44 -1.06 -3.51
N ILE A 47 -7.24 -2.25 -4.07
CA ILE A 47 -5.97 -2.77 -4.59
C ILE A 47 -6.27 -3.32 -5.99
N SER A 48 -5.61 -2.83 -7.03
CA SER A 48 -5.87 -3.27 -8.40
C SER A 48 -4.61 -3.29 -9.26
N PRO A 49 -4.57 -4.10 -10.32
CA PRO A 49 -3.55 -3.98 -11.36
C PRO A 49 -3.58 -2.56 -11.95
N ALA A 50 -2.44 -2.09 -12.39
CA ALA A 50 -2.23 -0.73 -12.86
C ALA A 50 -1.26 -0.68 -14.04
N THR A 51 -0.97 0.53 -14.52
CA THR A 51 0.08 0.80 -15.50
C THR A 51 1.25 1.53 -14.84
N ALA A 52 2.37 1.68 -15.55
CA ALA A 52 3.50 2.48 -15.08
C ALA A 52 3.13 3.94 -14.77
N GLU A 53 2.11 4.50 -15.43
CA GLU A 53 1.68 5.89 -15.26
C GLU A 53 0.88 6.13 -13.98
N ASN A 54 0.10 5.14 -13.52
CA ASN A 54 -0.83 5.31 -12.40
C ASN A 54 -0.58 4.33 -11.24
N GLY A 55 0.38 3.42 -11.36
CA GLY A 55 0.73 2.41 -10.36
C GLY A 55 2.10 2.63 -9.72
N VAL A 56 2.56 1.60 -9.02
CA VAL A 56 3.94 1.37 -8.59
C VAL A 56 4.32 -0.04 -8.99
N SER A 57 5.60 -0.27 -9.29
CA SER A 57 6.08 -1.62 -9.61
C SER A 57 5.76 -2.56 -8.44
N ARG A 58 5.07 -3.67 -8.74
CA ARG A 58 4.71 -4.69 -7.75
C ARG A 58 5.95 -5.24 -7.06
N GLU A 59 6.97 -5.55 -7.84
CA GLU A 59 8.22 -6.14 -7.35
C GLU A 59 8.97 -5.17 -6.43
N GLN A 60 9.14 -3.92 -6.87
CA GLN A 60 9.80 -2.89 -6.06
C GLN A 60 9.02 -2.59 -4.77
N TRP A 61 7.69 -2.59 -4.85
CA TRP A 61 6.84 -2.39 -3.68
C TRP A 61 7.04 -3.49 -2.64
N LEU A 62 7.03 -4.76 -3.06
CA LEU A 62 7.24 -5.92 -2.18
C LEU A 62 8.63 -5.90 -1.54
N ALA A 63 9.68 -5.71 -2.35
CA ALA A 63 11.05 -5.68 -1.87
C ALA A 63 11.28 -4.55 -0.84
N LYS A 64 10.74 -3.35 -1.12
CA LYS A 64 10.84 -2.22 -0.19
C LYS A 64 10.07 -2.46 1.10
N TYR A 65 8.86 -3.02 1.03
CA TYR A 65 8.10 -3.37 2.23
C TYR A 65 8.87 -4.34 3.12
N GLU A 66 9.42 -5.42 2.54
CA GLU A 66 10.18 -6.43 3.26
C GLU A 66 11.45 -5.86 3.90
N ALA A 67 12.19 -4.99 3.20
CA ALA A 67 13.36 -4.31 3.75
C ALA A 67 12.99 -3.44 4.98
N LEU A 68 11.88 -2.68 4.91
CA LEU A 68 11.41 -1.87 6.03
C LEU A 68 11.03 -2.72 7.25
N GLN A 69 10.60 -3.97 7.07
CA GLN A 69 10.32 -4.88 8.18
C GLN A 69 11.60 -5.44 8.81
N GLN A 70 12.69 -5.56 8.05
CA GLN A 70 13.99 -6.01 8.55
C GLN A 70 14.69 -4.92 9.37
N ASP A 71 14.57 -3.66 8.98
CA ASP A 71 15.14 -2.51 9.71
C ASP A 71 14.38 -2.18 11.01
N ALA A 72 13.18 -2.74 11.20
CA ALA A 72 12.36 -2.55 12.39
C ALA A 72 12.67 -3.54 13.54
N LEU A 73 13.64 -4.45 13.33
CA LEU A 73 14.10 -5.48 14.28
C LEU A 73 15.45 -5.10 14.92
#